data_AF-A0A103Y2R6-F1
#
_entry.id   AF-A0A103Y2R6-F1
#
_cell.length_a   1.000
_cell.length_b   1.000
_cell.length_c   1.000
_cell.angle_alpha   90.00
_cell.angle_beta   90.00
_cell.angle_gamma   90.00
#
_symmetry.space_group_name_H-M   'P 1'
#
loop_
_entity.id
_entity.type
_entity.pdbx_description
1 polymer ?
#
loop_
_entity_poly.entity_id
_entity_poly.type
_entity_poly.pdbx_seq_one_letter_code
_entity_poly.pdbx_strand_id
1 'polypeptide(L)'
;MTAPKQRLFFCITLILFLFASSETLHDYQAEYSDDSSLKIKHEQLLAKIHNLESSIEKRSHEIYSKDERIKILETTVVEKSNSLASLHGEIQSLQKKESFDAKEQVGEAHAQAGELEKQVENLKKEIARQNSEKDSLEARINVAETKIEELNVKLEQLQRIIKEQKIRIRNTERALQMAEEERTRVQFRAAHYSKELAEVHESWLPPWLAAHLVHCQSFMVTHWNVYGRPARDVAIQKALETEAQVRKWAWPYIDVVQTKWIPIIKEQWLTFVTNMEPHAQILTAKTVEIYDASKKTLKPHIVNIQTFVDPYIKEAKKLMKPYIDQLSKTLKPHLNKARVFLKPYTKKLLRGYRRFSKATLKYHRRVRADIHEMLKRNEFTRPFAIKNQEDVPVLPIQTIQDVGQDGCIKTRQTPQDSYYSVLLSDKIVEPAAEHNGRLVMVERSKL
;
A
#
# COMPACT_ATOMS: atom_id res chain seq x y z
N MET A 1 -11.03 -84.51 45.37
CA MET A 1 -11.00 -85.60 44.38
C MET A 1 -9.64 -85.51 43.69
N THR A 2 -8.75 -86.50 43.67
CA THR A 2 -8.77 -87.91 44.12
C THR A 2 -7.32 -88.37 44.48
N ALA A 3 -7.19 -89.33 45.40
CA ALA A 3 -5.97 -90.12 45.65
C ALA A 3 -6.19 -91.56 45.08
N PRO A 4 -5.36 -92.61 45.32
CA PRO A 4 -4.02 -92.71 45.95
C PRO A 4 -2.96 -93.48 45.10
N LYS A 5 -1.66 -93.23 45.30
CA LYS A 5 -0.65 -94.08 46.01
C LYS A 5 -0.61 -95.59 45.69
N GLN A 6 0.56 -96.10 45.30
CA GLN A 6 0.96 -97.51 45.40
C GLN A 6 2.44 -97.62 45.81
N ARG A 7 2.79 -98.63 46.62
CA ARG A 7 4.17 -99.06 47.02
C ARG A 7 4.88 -98.06 47.96
N LEU A 8 4.94 -98.23 49.29
CA LEU A 8 5.08 -99.43 50.14
C LEU A 8 6.48 -100.06 50.07
N PHE A 9 7.47 -99.42 50.72
CA PHE A 9 8.51 -100.11 51.51
C PHE A 9 9.26 -99.14 52.44
N PHE A 10 9.46 -99.57 53.70
CA PHE A 10 10.51 -99.16 54.66
C PHE A 10 10.74 -97.68 55.00
N CYS A 11 10.20 -97.23 56.16
CA CYS A 11 10.73 -96.07 56.90
C CYS A 11 10.33 -96.05 58.42
N ILE A 12 10.19 -97.23 59.05
CA ILE A 12 9.98 -97.41 60.50
C ILE A 12 10.79 -98.67 60.87
N THR A 13 12.06 -98.63 61.26
CA THR A 13 12.73 -97.99 62.41
C THR A 13 12.05 -98.21 63.77
N LEU A 14 12.83 -98.78 64.69
CA LEU A 14 12.89 -98.38 66.11
C LEU A 14 11.92 -98.98 67.15
N ILE A 15 11.67 -100.31 67.17
CA ILE A 15 11.24 -100.99 68.41
C ILE A 15 12.03 -102.32 68.61
N LEU A 16 12.68 -102.44 69.78
CA LEU A 16 13.28 -103.66 70.39
C LEU A 16 14.51 -104.32 69.72
N PHE A 17 15.68 -103.69 69.87
CA PHE A 17 16.91 -104.43 70.24
C PHE A 17 17.80 -103.62 71.19
N LEU A 18 17.21 -103.14 72.29
CA LEU A 18 17.94 -102.76 73.49
C LEU A 18 17.99 -103.98 74.41
N PHE A 19 19.20 -104.49 74.68
CA PHE A 19 19.73 -104.94 75.98
C PHE A 19 20.88 -105.94 75.76
N ALA A 20 22.10 -105.47 76.03
CA ALA A 20 23.27 -106.31 76.26
C ALA A 20 23.89 -105.89 77.61
N SER A 21 23.59 -106.66 78.66
CA SER A 21 24.13 -106.64 80.04
C SER A 21 23.27 -107.66 80.81
N SER A 22 23.76 -108.54 81.68
CA SER A 22 25.11 -108.70 82.25
C SER A 22 25.33 -110.18 82.70
N GLU A 23 26.27 -110.41 83.62
CA GLU A 23 26.54 -111.66 84.40
C GLU A 23 27.44 -112.72 83.70
N THR A 24 28.75 -112.81 83.98
CA THR A 24 29.50 -113.35 85.18
C THR A 24 29.59 -114.88 85.22
N LEU A 25 30.66 -115.56 85.69
CA LEU A 25 32.04 -115.23 86.10
C LEU A 25 32.76 -116.56 86.47
N HIS A 26 34.04 -116.75 86.09
CA HIS A 26 34.98 -117.78 86.62
C HIS A 26 34.63 -119.29 86.42
N ASP A 27 35.54 -120.29 86.46
CA ASP A 27 37.02 -120.39 86.37
C ASP A 27 37.44 -121.88 86.13
N TYR A 28 38.75 -122.14 85.96
CA TYR A 28 39.50 -123.43 86.01
C TYR A 28 39.48 -124.40 84.78
N GLN A 29 40.50 -124.23 83.92
CA GLN A 29 41.68 -125.13 83.75
C GLN A 29 41.44 -126.67 83.66
N ALA A 30 41.92 -127.46 82.68
CA ALA A 30 42.84 -127.32 81.52
C ALA A 30 42.51 -128.41 80.42
N GLU A 31 43.31 -128.82 79.41
CA GLU A 31 44.67 -128.52 78.90
C GLU A 31 44.83 -129.01 77.42
N TYR A 32 46.00 -128.75 76.79
CA TYR A 32 46.60 -129.43 75.61
C TYR A 32 45.85 -129.32 74.24
N SER A 33 46.43 -128.93 73.08
CA SER A 33 47.77 -128.46 72.64
C SER A 33 47.71 -127.87 71.20
N ASP A 34 48.78 -127.20 70.71
CA ASP A 34 49.37 -127.26 69.34
C ASP A 34 49.50 -125.98 68.43
N ASP A 35 50.53 -126.06 67.56
CA ASP A 35 50.86 -125.44 66.24
C ASP A 35 51.10 -123.91 66.00
N SER A 36 51.90 -123.64 64.96
CA SER A 36 52.58 -122.39 64.61
C SER A 36 52.24 -121.79 63.23
N SER A 37 51.41 -122.45 62.41
CA SER A 37 51.07 -122.04 61.02
C SER A 37 50.24 -120.75 60.90
N LEU A 38 49.59 -120.32 61.98
CA LEU A 38 48.59 -119.23 61.99
C LEU A 38 49.17 -117.82 61.80
N LYS A 39 50.43 -117.60 62.21
CA LYS A 39 51.00 -116.25 62.41
C LYS A 39 51.21 -115.46 61.10
N ILE A 40 51.71 -116.11 60.05
CA ILE A 40 52.06 -115.45 58.78
C ILE A 40 50.81 -114.95 58.04
N LYS A 41 49.69 -115.69 58.12
CA LYS A 41 48.41 -115.27 57.52
C LYS A 41 47.83 -114.02 58.20
N HIS A 42 48.09 -113.85 59.49
CA HIS A 42 47.59 -112.70 60.25
C HIS A 42 48.28 -111.39 59.82
N GLU A 43 49.60 -111.40 59.66
CA GLU A 43 50.39 -110.25 59.20
C GLU A 43 50.00 -109.83 57.76
N GLN A 44 49.78 -110.80 56.86
CA GLN A 44 49.31 -110.52 55.50
C GLN A 44 47.90 -109.90 55.48
N LEU A 45 47.03 -110.28 56.43
CA LEU A 45 45.70 -109.68 56.57
C LEU A 45 45.79 -108.22 57.03
N LEU A 46 46.63 -107.93 58.02
CA LEU A 46 46.83 -106.57 58.55
C LEU A 46 47.37 -105.59 57.49
N ALA A 47 48.35 -106.01 56.69
CA ALA A 47 48.85 -105.18 55.58
C ALA A 47 47.77 -104.88 54.54
N LYS A 48 46.85 -105.83 54.28
CA LYS A 48 45.73 -105.64 53.36
C LYS A 48 44.63 -104.75 53.95
N ILE A 49 44.36 -104.86 55.25
CA ILE A 49 43.46 -103.97 55.99
C ILE A 49 43.99 -102.54 55.91
N HIS A 50 45.26 -102.29 56.26
CA HIS A 50 45.84 -100.94 56.23
C HIS A 50 45.84 -100.30 54.83
N ASN A 51 46.08 -101.09 53.78
CA ASN A 51 45.97 -100.61 52.39
C ASN A 51 44.52 -100.28 52.00
N LEU A 52 43.55 -101.09 52.44
CA LEU A 52 42.12 -100.80 52.24
C LEU A 52 41.70 -99.55 53.02
N GLU A 53 42.14 -99.37 54.26
CA GLU A 53 41.90 -98.17 55.08
C GLU A 53 42.47 -96.91 54.40
N SER A 54 43.73 -96.95 53.94
CA SER A 54 44.35 -95.84 53.18
C SER A 54 43.60 -95.53 51.87
N SER A 55 43.10 -96.55 51.18
CA SER A 55 42.27 -96.41 49.98
C SER A 55 40.89 -95.82 50.29
N ILE A 56 40.29 -96.18 51.43
CA ILE A 56 39.02 -95.64 51.93
C ILE A 56 39.20 -94.17 52.34
N GLU A 57 40.22 -93.84 53.13
CA GLU A 57 40.55 -92.47 53.54
C GLU A 57 40.70 -91.54 52.32
N LYS A 58 41.47 -91.99 51.32
CA LYS A 58 41.67 -91.26 50.06
C LYS A 58 40.37 -91.09 49.27
N ARG A 59 39.52 -92.12 49.21
CA ARG A 59 38.20 -92.02 48.54
C ARG A 59 37.24 -91.11 49.29
N SER A 60 37.22 -91.14 50.62
CA SER A 60 36.42 -90.25 51.46
C SER A 60 36.80 -88.79 51.25
N HIS A 61 38.10 -88.48 51.21
CA HIS A 61 38.56 -87.12 50.92
C HIS A 61 38.22 -86.67 49.49
N GLU A 62 38.30 -87.57 48.49
CA GLU A 62 37.89 -87.28 47.11
C GLU A 62 36.37 -87.06 47.00
N ILE A 63 35.55 -87.81 47.74
CA ILE A 63 34.10 -87.61 47.84
C ILE A 63 33.82 -86.22 48.42
N TYR A 64 34.43 -85.86 49.56
CA TYR A 64 34.26 -84.53 50.18
C TYR A 64 34.64 -83.39 49.23
N SER A 65 35.73 -83.54 48.47
CA SER A 65 36.15 -82.56 47.46
C SER A 65 35.16 -82.44 46.29
N LYS A 66 34.52 -83.54 45.88
CA LYS A 66 33.48 -83.54 44.85
C LYS A 66 32.17 -82.92 45.36
N ASP A 67 31.81 -83.17 46.62
CA ASP A 67 30.60 -82.65 47.25
C ASP A 67 30.62 -81.11 47.34
N GLU A 68 31.75 -80.53 47.78
CA GLU A 68 31.90 -79.07 47.83
C GLU A 68 31.92 -78.45 46.41
N ARG A 69 32.41 -79.17 45.39
CA ARG A 69 32.30 -78.76 43.98
C ARG A 69 30.86 -78.81 43.45
N ILE A 70 30.07 -79.80 43.86
CA ILE A 70 28.64 -79.92 43.50
C ILE A 70 27.88 -78.73 44.07
N LYS A 71 28.08 -78.44 45.36
CA LYS A 71 27.47 -77.29 46.05
C LYS A 71 27.76 -75.95 45.37
N ILE A 72 29.00 -75.71 44.92
CA ILE A 72 29.36 -74.51 44.13
C ILE A 72 28.63 -74.47 42.78
N LEU A 73 28.48 -75.62 42.10
CA LEU A 73 27.73 -75.71 40.85
C LEU A 73 26.23 -75.46 41.07
N GLU A 74 25.65 -75.97 42.15
CA GLU A 74 24.25 -75.73 42.51
C GLU A 74 23.97 -74.25 42.77
N THR A 75 24.81 -73.56 43.56
CA THR A 75 24.65 -72.12 43.78
C THR A 75 24.76 -71.32 42.47
N THR A 76 25.68 -71.71 41.59
CA THR A 76 25.86 -71.09 40.28
C THR A 76 24.63 -71.32 39.37
N VAL A 77 24.05 -72.51 39.38
CA VAL A 77 22.84 -72.84 38.60
C VAL A 77 21.64 -72.05 39.11
N VAL A 78 21.45 -71.93 40.42
CA VAL A 78 20.38 -71.10 41.01
C VAL A 78 20.54 -69.63 40.61
N GLU A 79 21.74 -69.07 40.70
CA GLU A 79 22.03 -67.70 40.28
C GLU A 79 21.73 -67.47 38.79
N LYS A 80 22.19 -68.36 37.90
CA LYS A 80 21.90 -68.29 36.46
C LYS A 80 20.41 -68.44 36.16
N SER A 81 19.69 -69.30 36.88
CA SER A 81 18.25 -69.49 36.73
C SER A 81 17.48 -68.22 37.12
N ASN A 82 17.87 -67.57 38.23
CA ASN A 82 17.32 -66.29 38.66
C ASN A 82 17.59 -65.17 37.64
N SER A 83 18.82 -65.09 37.08
CA SER A 83 19.14 -64.14 36.00
C SER A 83 18.29 -64.36 34.75
N LEU A 84 18.06 -65.62 34.36
CA LEU A 84 17.25 -65.98 33.19
C LEU A 84 15.78 -65.60 33.41
N ALA A 85 15.24 -65.82 34.61
CA ALA A 85 13.90 -65.36 34.98
C ALA A 85 13.75 -63.84 34.90
N SER A 86 14.75 -63.08 35.37
CA SER A 86 14.77 -61.60 35.26
C SER A 86 14.75 -61.14 33.80
N LEU A 87 15.64 -61.68 32.97
CA LEU A 87 15.71 -61.36 31.54
C LEU A 87 14.41 -61.73 30.79
N HIS A 88 13.77 -62.84 31.16
CA HIS A 88 12.48 -63.21 30.57
C HIS A 88 11.37 -62.20 30.92
N GLY A 89 11.37 -61.67 32.15
CA GLY A 89 10.47 -60.59 32.56
C GLY A 89 10.71 -59.27 31.82
N GLU A 90 11.98 -58.91 31.59
CA GLU A 90 12.36 -57.74 30.78
C GLU A 90 11.90 -57.88 29.33
N ILE A 91 12.09 -59.05 28.71
CA ILE A 91 11.63 -59.32 27.33
C ILE A 91 10.12 -59.19 27.22
N GLN A 92 9.34 -59.76 28.16
CA GLN A 92 7.88 -59.61 28.16
C GLN A 92 7.44 -58.15 28.35
N SER A 93 8.14 -57.39 29.20
CA SER A 93 7.89 -55.95 29.41
C SER A 93 8.12 -55.14 28.12
N LEU A 94 9.23 -55.38 27.42
CA LEU A 94 9.55 -54.72 26.15
C LEU A 94 8.54 -55.07 25.06
N GLN A 95 8.24 -56.36 24.87
CA GLN A 95 7.29 -56.82 23.85
C GLN A 95 5.87 -56.28 24.08
N LYS A 96 5.45 -56.13 25.36
CA LYS A 96 4.18 -55.52 25.71
C LYS A 96 4.13 -54.02 25.42
N LYS A 97 5.22 -53.27 25.64
CA LYS A 97 5.31 -51.85 25.28
C LYS A 97 5.32 -51.65 23.77
N GLU A 98 6.16 -52.40 23.06
CA GLU A 98 6.31 -52.32 21.60
C GLU A 98 4.98 -52.58 20.86
N SER A 99 4.22 -53.60 21.28
CA SER A 99 2.93 -53.91 20.65
C SER A 99 1.78 -52.94 20.96
N PHE A 100 1.89 -52.15 22.04
CA PHE A 100 0.86 -51.18 22.42
C PHE A 100 1.14 -49.82 21.77
N ASP A 101 2.31 -49.23 22.04
CA ASP A 101 2.67 -47.89 21.52
C ASP A 101 2.69 -47.85 19.99
N ALA A 102 3.26 -48.88 19.33
CA ALA A 102 3.31 -48.91 17.86
C ALA A 102 1.93 -49.04 17.21
N LYS A 103 0.99 -49.74 17.86
CA LYS A 103 -0.37 -49.93 17.33
C LYS A 103 -1.23 -48.67 17.50
N GLU A 104 -1.04 -47.94 18.59
CA GLU A 104 -1.71 -46.67 18.84
C GLU A 104 -1.17 -45.57 17.89
N GLN A 105 0.16 -45.43 17.76
CA GLN A 105 0.77 -44.49 16.80
C GLN A 105 0.37 -44.74 15.35
N VAL A 106 0.30 -46.01 14.91
CA VAL A 106 -0.16 -46.34 13.54
C VAL A 106 -1.63 -45.96 13.33
N GLY A 107 -2.46 -46.09 14.37
CA GLY A 107 -3.86 -45.62 14.35
C GLY A 107 -3.97 -44.11 14.18
N GLU A 108 -3.23 -43.33 14.98
CA GLU A 108 -3.20 -41.86 14.87
C GLU A 108 -2.63 -41.41 13.51
N ALA A 109 -1.54 -42.02 13.05
CA ALA A 109 -0.92 -41.68 11.77
C ALA A 109 -1.86 -41.93 10.59
N HIS A 110 -2.63 -43.02 10.60
CA HIS A 110 -3.66 -43.27 9.57
C HIS A 110 -4.84 -42.30 9.65
N ALA A 111 -5.27 -41.91 10.86
CA ALA A 111 -6.31 -40.90 11.03
C ALA A 111 -5.85 -39.52 10.49
N GLN A 112 -4.62 -39.12 10.81
CA GLN A 112 -4.00 -37.89 10.29
C GLN A 112 -3.83 -37.93 8.77
N ALA A 113 -3.40 -39.07 8.20
CA ALA A 113 -3.27 -39.24 6.76
C ALA A 113 -4.61 -39.10 6.03
N GLY A 114 -5.69 -39.71 6.54
CA GLY A 114 -7.03 -39.58 5.97
C GLY A 114 -7.64 -38.18 6.11
N GLU A 115 -7.27 -37.43 7.15
CA GLU A 115 -7.68 -36.04 7.31
C GLU A 115 -6.91 -35.11 6.36
N LEU A 116 -5.61 -35.32 6.20
CA LEU A 116 -4.79 -34.61 5.20
C LEU A 116 -5.25 -34.91 3.76
N GLU A 117 -5.65 -36.15 3.46
CA GLU A 117 -6.19 -36.52 2.15
C GLU A 117 -7.49 -35.75 1.82
N LYS A 118 -8.41 -35.63 2.79
CA LYS A 118 -9.61 -34.78 2.63
C LYS A 118 -9.25 -33.31 2.40
N GLN A 119 -8.26 -32.78 3.12
CA GLN A 119 -7.80 -31.40 2.94
C GLN A 119 -7.21 -31.19 1.53
N VAL A 120 -6.38 -32.11 1.05
CA VAL A 120 -5.82 -32.08 -0.30
C VAL A 120 -6.91 -32.13 -1.38
N GLU A 121 -7.90 -33.02 -1.25
CA GLU A 121 -8.99 -33.12 -2.23
C GLU A 121 -9.92 -31.90 -2.19
N ASN A 122 -10.10 -31.26 -1.02
CA ASN A 122 -10.84 -30.01 -0.91
C ASN A 122 -10.08 -28.82 -1.54
N LEU A 123 -8.77 -28.70 -1.27
CA LEU A 123 -7.90 -27.70 -1.90
C LEU A 123 -7.85 -27.87 -3.42
N LYS A 124 -7.81 -29.11 -3.92
CA LYS A 124 -7.83 -29.43 -5.35
C LYS A 124 -9.13 -28.99 -6.04
N LYS A 125 -10.28 -29.16 -5.38
CA LYS A 125 -11.57 -28.63 -5.85
C LYS A 125 -11.60 -27.11 -5.87
N GLU A 126 -11.07 -26.46 -4.84
CA GLU A 126 -10.98 -25.00 -4.78
C GLU A 126 -10.03 -24.43 -5.85
N ILE A 127 -8.89 -25.07 -6.11
CA ILE A 127 -8.00 -24.71 -7.23
C ILE A 127 -8.72 -24.85 -8.58
N ALA A 128 -9.48 -25.93 -8.79
CA ALA A 128 -10.26 -26.10 -10.02
C ALA A 128 -11.35 -25.01 -10.18
N ARG A 129 -11.99 -24.60 -9.08
CA ARG A 129 -12.96 -23.50 -9.05
C ARG A 129 -12.29 -22.17 -9.40
N GLN A 130 -11.17 -21.84 -8.75
CA GLN A 130 -10.42 -20.60 -9.01
C GLN A 130 -9.84 -20.54 -10.43
N ASN A 131 -9.42 -21.67 -11.01
CA ASN A 131 -8.97 -21.73 -12.40
C ASN A 131 -10.11 -21.40 -13.38
N SER A 132 -11.31 -21.97 -13.20
CA SER A 132 -12.45 -21.63 -14.09
C SER A 132 -12.94 -20.18 -13.91
N GLU A 133 -12.85 -19.63 -12.69
CA GLU A 133 -13.07 -18.19 -12.48
C GLU A 133 -12.01 -17.33 -13.18
N LYS A 134 -10.72 -17.71 -13.08
CA LYS A 134 -9.62 -17.05 -13.79
C LYS A 134 -9.86 -17.05 -15.29
N ASP A 135 -10.18 -18.20 -15.91
CA ASP A 135 -10.44 -18.30 -17.34
C ASP A 135 -11.62 -17.40 -17.77
N SER A 136 -12.66 -17.30 -16.94
CA SER A 136 -13.80 -16.40 -17.18
C SER A 136 -13.43 -14.91 -17.11
N LEU A 137 -12.50 -14.55 -16.21
CA LEU A 137 -11.97 -13.20 -16.08
C LEU A 137 -11.01 -12.86 -17.21
N GLU A 138 -10.16 -13.80 -17.63
CA GLU A 138 -9.24 -13.67 -18.76
C GLU A 138 -10.03 -13.45 -20.08
N ALA A 139 -11.10 -14.21 -20.31
CA ALA A 139 -12.01 -13.98 -21.42
C ALA A 139 -12.69 -12.59 -21.36
N ARG A 140 -13.06 -12.11 -20.17
CA ARG A 140 -13.63 -10.76 -19.98
C ARG A 140 -12.60 -9.65 -20.21
N ILE A 141 -11.34 -9.85 -19.83
CA ILE A 141 -10.23 -8.93 -20.08
C ILE A 141 -10.00 -8.82 -21.59
N ASN A 142 -9.87 -9.93 -22.32
CA ASN A 142 -9.69 -9.93 -23.77
C ASN A 142 -10.84 -9.21 -24.51
N VAL A 143 -12.09 -9.37 -24.05
CA VAL A 143 -13.27 -8.65 -24.58
C VAL A 143 -13.28 -7.15 -24.19
N ALA A 144 -12.64 -6.76 -23.09
CA ALA A 144 -12.48 -5.36 -22.72
C ALA A 144 -11.35 -4.69 -23.52
N GLU A 145 -10.21 -5.36 -23.69
CA GLU A 145 -9.06 -4.88 -24.46
C GLU A 145 -9.43 -4.64 -25.94
N THR A 146 -10.11 -5.59 -26.57
CA THR A 146 -10.61 -5.43 -27.95
C THR A 146 -11.56 -4.23 -28.11
N LYS A 147 -12.41 -3.94 -27.11
CA LYS A 147 -13.27 -2.75 -27.09
C LYS A 147 -12.48 -1.45 -26.86
N ILE A 148 -11.46 -1.47 -26.02
CA ILE A 148 -10.55 -0.33 -25.82
C ILE A 148 -9.87 0.01 -27.13
N GLU A 149 -9.38 -0.98 -27.87
CA GLU A 149 -8.72 -0.75 -29.16
C GLU A 149 -9.69 -0.25 -30.24
N GLU A 150 -10.91 -0.79 -30.30
CA GLU A 150 -11.96 -0.24 -31.17
C GLU A 150 -12.29 1.23 -30.86
N LEU A 151 -12.32 1.59 -29.57
CA LEU A 151 -12.53 2.98 -29.12
C LEU A 151 -11.33 3.88 -29.42
N ASN A 152 -10.09 3.37 -29.32
CA ASN A 152 -8.87 4.10 -29.71
C ASN A 152 -8.92 4.47 -31.19
N VAL A 153 -9.20 3.50 -32.08
CA VAL A 153 -9.32 3.75 -33.53
C VAL A 153 -10.40 4.79 -33.84
N LYS A 154 -11.56 4.70 -33.18
CA LYS A 154 -12.63 5.72 -33.31
C LYS A 154 -12.20 7.10 -32.81
N LEU A 155 -11.45 7.17 -31.72
CA LEU A 155 -10.92 8.43 -31.17
C LEU A 155 -9.92 9.08 -32.13
N GLU A 156 -9.01 8.30 -32.73
CA GLU A 156 -8.07 8.80 -33.74
C GLU A 156 -8.77 9.32 -34.99
N GLN A 157 -9.79 8.62 -35.49
CA GLN A 157 -10.62 9.07 -36.60
C GLN A 157 -11.30 10.42 -36.29
N LEU A 158 -11.90 10.57 -35.10
CA LEU A 158 -12.49 11.84 -34.66
C LEU A 158 -11.45 12.96 -34.54
N GLN A 159 -10.27 12.67 -34.00
CA GLN A 159 -9.17 13.65 -33.93
C GLN A 159 -8.71 14.09 -35.33
N ARG A 160 -8.65 13.19 -36.31
CA ARG A 160 -8.33 13.51 -37.71
C ARG A 160 -9.39 14.43 -38.31
N ILE A 161 -10.68 14.12 -38.13
CA ILE A 161 -11.80 14.96 -38.61
C ILE A 161 -11.74 16.36 -37.95
N ILE A 162 -11.47 16.45 -36.65
CA ILE A 162 -11.34 17.75 -35.96
C ILE A 162 -10.17 18.58 -36.54
N LYS A 163 -9.01 17.96 -36.80
CA LYS A 163 -7.87 18.63 -37.44
C LYS A 163 -8.24 19.16 -38.84
N GLU A 164 -8.95 18.37 -39.63
CA GLU A 164 -9.41 18.74 -40.97
C GLU A 164 -10.44 19.87 -40.96
N GLN A 165 -11.47 19.79 -40.11
CA GLN A 165 -12.47 20.85 -39.96
C GLN A 165 -11.83 22.16 -39.49
N LYS A 166 -10.84 22.11 -38.59
CA LYS A 166 -10.06 23.27 -38.15
C LYS A 166 -9.29 23.94 -39.29
N ILE A 167 -8.81 23.18 -40.27
CA ILE A 167 -8.18 23.72 -41.49
C ILE A 167 -9.23 24.35 -42.41
N ARG A 168 -10.38 23.68 -42.62
CA ARG A 168 -11.50 24.22 -43.43
C ARG A 168 -11.99 25.56 -42.88
N ILE A 169 -12.25 25.65 -41.56
CA ILE A 169 -12.69 26.88 -40.88
C ILE A 169 -11.67 28.01 -41.10
N ARG A 170 -10.37 27.76 -40.89
CA ARG A 170 -9.30 28.74 -41.12
C ARG A 170 -9.15 29.18 -42.57
N ASN A 171 -9.55 28.35 -43.54
CA ASN A 171 -9.57 28.73 -44.95
C ASN A 171 -10.77 29.63 -45.25
N THR A 172 -11.96 29.29 -44.76
CA THR A 172 -13.17 30.11 -44.94
C THR A 172 -13.11 31.44 -44.20
N GLU A 173 -12.48 31.47 -43.01
CA GLU A 173 -12.27 32.69 -42.21
C GLU A 173 -11.36 33.69 -42.96
N ARG A 174 -10.25 33.22 -43.56
CA ARG A 174 -9.42 34.06 -44.43
C ARG A 174 -10.15 34.54 -45.68
N ALA A 175 -10.94 33.68 -46.32
CA ALA A 175 -11.74 34.07 -47.49
C ALA A 175 -12.78 35.15 -47.14
N LEU A 176 -13.43 35.03 -45.98
CA LEU A 176 -14.36 36.03 -45.46
C LEU A 176 -13.65 37.36 -45.18
N GLN A 177 -12.51 37.33 -44.47
CA GLN A 177 -11.73 38.54 -44.19
C GLN A 177 -11.32 39.28 -45.47
N MET A 178 -10.82 38.57 -46.49
CA MET A 178 -10.49 39.18 -47.78
C MET A 178 -11.71 39.80 -48.48
N ALA A 179 -12.90 39.17 -48.38
CA ALA A 179 -14.14 39.72 -48.93
C ALA A 179 -14.62 40.96 -48.18
N GLU A 180 -14.43 41.03 -46.86
CA GLU A 180 -14.74 42.21 -46.03
C GLU A 180 -13.78 43.38 -46.30
N GLU A 181 -12.48 43.08 -46.44
CA GLU A 181 -11.46 44.06 -46.83
C GLU A 181 -11.71 44.63 -48.25
N GLU A 182 -12.08 43.78 -49.23
CA GLU A 182 -12.41 44.27 -50.56
C GLU A 182 -13.74 45.05 -50.58
N ARG A 183 -14.76 44.60 -49.84
CA ARG A 183 -16.01 45.37 -49.68
C ARG A 183 -15.74 46.77 -49.13
N THR A 184 -14.96 46.90 -48.06
CA THR A 184 -14.66 48.21 -47.45
C THR A 184 -13.82 49.08 -48.39
N ARG A 185 -12.88 48.51 -49.15
CA ARG A 185 -12.13 49.19 -50.22
C ARG A 185 -13.04 49.71 -51.34
N VAL A 186 -13.97 48.89 -51.84
CA VAL A 186 -14.94 49.30 -52.86
C VAL A 186 -15.88 50.39 -52.34
N GLN A 187 -16.35 50.28 -51.09
CA GLN A 187 -17.16 51.31 -50.45
C GLN A 187 -16.42 52.65 -50.32
N PHE A 188 -15.14 52.63 -49.93
CA PHE A 188 -14.31 53.84 -49.86
C PHE A 188 -14.09 54.48 -51.23
N ARG A 189 -13.80 53.68 -52.28
CA ARG A 189 -13.67 54.18 -53.65
C ARG A 189 -14.98 54.80 -54.18
N ALA A 190 -16.12 54.15 -53.94
CA ALA A 190 -17.42 54.68 -54.33
C ALA A 190 -17.73 56.01 -53.61
N ALA A 191 -17.42 56.11 -52.32
CA ALA A 191 -17.57 57.36 -51.56
C ALA A 191 -16.63 58.47 -52.05
N HIS A 192 -15.39 58.15 -52.42
CA HIS A 192 -14.42 59.10 -52.98
C HIS A 192 -14.92 59.68 -54.31
N TYR A 193 -15.21 58.81 -55.29
CA TYR A 193 -15.71 59.24 -56.60
C TYR A 193 -17.06 59.96 -56.48
N SER A 194 -17.94 59.55 -55.57
CA SER A 194 -19.20 60.27 -55.30
C SER A 194 -18.97 61.68 -54.77
N LYS A 195 -17.87 61.95 -54.06
CA LYS A 195 -17.53 63.28 -53.55
C LYS A 195 -16.93 64.16 -54.65
N GLU A 196 -15.95 63.64 -55.41
CA GLU A 196 -15.39 64.33 -56.58
C GLU A 196 -16.49 64.68 -57.59
N LEU A 197 -17.40 63.73 -57.85
CA LEU A 197 -18.50 63.95 -58.78
C LEU A 197 -19.49 64.99 -58.28
N ALA A 198 -19.79 65.02 -56.97
CA ALA A 198 -20.63 66.06 -56.37
C ALA A 198 -19.99 67.46 -56.50
N GLU A 199 -18.69 67.59 -56.24
CA GLU A 199 -17.94 68.84 -56.38
C GLU A 199 -17.91 69.36 -57.84
N VAL A 200 -17.84 68.47 -58.83
CA VAL A 200 -17.90 68.83 -60.27
C VAL A 200 -19.34 69.11 -60.74
N HIS A 201 -20.34 68.41 -60.18
CA HIS A 201 -21.73 68.47 -60.67
C HIS A 201 -22.47 69.77 -60.37
N GLU A 202 -22.09 70.52 -59.33
CA GLU A 202 -22.80 71.79 -59.00
C GLU A 202 -22.64 72.90 -60.05
N SER A 203 -21.74 72.74 -61.04
CA SER A 203 -21.53 73.75 -62.09
C SER A 203 -21.27 73.25 -63.51
N TRP A 204 -21.06 71.93 -63.74
CA TRP A 204 -20.66 71.42 -65.08
C TRP A 204 -21.81 70.87 -65.94
N LEU A 205 -22.85 70.24 -65.36
CA LEU A 205 -23.84 69.49 -66.15
C LEU A 205 -24.77 70.38 -67.00
N PRO A 206 -24.83 70.20 -68.34
CA PRO A 206 -25.86 70.83 -69.16
C PRO A 206 -27.27 70.41 -68.71
N PRO A 207 -28.28 71.31 -68.70
CA PRO A 207 -29.63 71.01 -68.20
C PRO A 207 -30.29 69.78 -68.85
N TRP A 208 -30.05 69.54 -70.14
CA TRP A 208 -30.57 68.38 -70.86
C TRP A 208 -29.98 67.04 -70.34
N LEU A 209 -28.70 67.03 -69.97
CA LEU A 209 -28.03 65.84 -69.46
C LEU A 209 -28.40 65.57 -68.00
N ALA A 210 -28.55 66.63 -67.19
CA ALA A 210 -29.09 66.51 -65.83
C ALA A 210 -30.51 65.91 -65.85
N ALA A 211 -31.39 66.39 -66.73
CA ALA A 211 -32.73 65.82 -66.91
C ALA A 211 -32.70 64.34 -67.34
N HIS A 212 -31.83 63.96 -68.28
CA HIS A 212 -31.64 62.57 -68.68
C HIS A 212 -31.10 61.68 -67.56
N LEU A 213 -30.15 62.16 -66.74
CA LEU A 213 -29.63 61.42 -65.59
C LEU A 213 -30.71 61.18 -64.53
N VAL A 214 -31.54 62.18 -64.23
CA VAL A 214 -32.70 62.02 -63.32
C VAL A 214 -33.70 61.00 -63.88
N HIS A 215 -33.97 61.02 -65.19
CA HIS A 215 -34.84 60.04 -65.83
C HIS A 215 -34.28 58.62 -65.74
N CYS A 216 -33.01 58.41 -66.12
CA CYS A 216 -32.33 57.11 -65.99
C CYS A 216 -32.26 56.62 -64.53
N GLN A 217 -32.02 57.52 -63.58
CA GLN A 217 -32.05 57.19 -62.15
C GLN A 217 -33.45 56.71 -61.72
N SER A 218 -34.52 57.40 -62.14
CA SER A 218 -35.90 56.98 -61.85
C SER A 218 -36.22 55.61 -62.47
N PHE A 219 -35.77 55.33 -63.69
CA PHE A 219 -35.95 54.04 -64.37
C PHE A 219 -35.21 52.91 -63.64
N MET A 220 -33.96 53.15 -63.21
CA MET A 220 -33.17 52.17 -62.47
C MET A 220 -33.73 51.92 -61.06
N VAL A 221 -34.19 52.97 -60.36
CA VAL A 221 -34.81 52.84 -59.02
C VAL A 221 -36.16 52.12 -59.10
N THR A 222 -36.97 52.38 -60.13
CA THR A 222 -38.23 51.65 -60.35
C THR A 222 -37.98 50.18 -60.68
N HIS A 223 -37.09 49.86 -61.63
CA HIS A 223 -36.72 48.46 -61.92
C HIS A 223 -36.11 47.74 -60.73
N TRP A 224 -35.27 48.41 -59.93
CA TRP A 224 -34.73 47.84 -58.69
C TRP A 224 -35.84 47.53 -57.68
N ASN A 225 -36.81 48.42 -57.50
CA ASN A 225 -37.92 48.18 -56.57
C ASN A 225 -38.90 47.10 -57.07
N VAL A 226 -39.11 46.96 -58.38
CA VAL A 226 -40.01 45.95 -58.97
C VAL A 226 -39.38 44.55 -59.00
N TYR A 227 -38.09 44.44 -59.35
CA TYR A 227 -37.44 43.14 -59.57
C TYR A 227 -36.31 42.84 -58.57
N GLY A 228 -35.42 43.79 -58.33
CA GLY A 228 -34.21 43.58 -57.52
C GLY A 228 -34.47 43.40 -56.02
N ARG A 229 -35.33 44.26 -55.44
CA ARG A 229 -35.71 44.21 -54.02
C ARG A 229 -36.46 42.89 -53.69
N PRO A 230 -37.52 42.46 -54.41
CA PRO A 230 -38.17 41.19 -54.13
C PRO A 230 -37.22 39.98 -54.26
N ALA A 231 -36.34 39.95 -55.27
CA ALA A 231 -35.37 38.88 -55.43
C ALA A 231 -34.38 38.79 -54.25
N ARG A 232 -33.92 39.94 -53.74
CA ARG A 232 -33.08 40.02 -52.53
C ARG A 232 -33.82 39.55 -51.29
N ASP A 233 -35.06 40.02 -51.10
CA ASP A 233 -35.84 39.71 -49.91
C ASP A 233 -36.21 38.22 -49.85
N VAL A 234 -36.54 37.61 -51.00
CA VAL A 234 -36.70 36.14 -51.16
C VAL A 234 -35.40 35.39 -50.81
N ALA A 235 -34.23 35.88 -51.23
CA ALA A 235 -32.96 35.24 -50.90
C ALA A 235 -32.65 35.31 -49.39
N ILE A 236 -32.95 36.44 -48.74
CA ILE A 236 -32.82 36.61 -47.29
C ILE A 236 -33.80 35.69 -46.53
N GLN A 237 -35.06 35.65 -46.95
CA GLN A 237 -36.07 34.78 -46.35
C GLN A 237 -35.65 33.31 -46.46
N LYS A 238 -35.20 32.86 -47.64
CA LYS A 238 -34.73 31.49 -47.85
C LYS A 238 -33.52 31.14 -46.98
N ALA A 239 -32.60 32.08 -46.76
CA ALA A 239 -31.48 31.89 -45.83
C ALA A 239 -31.97 31.69 -44.38
N LEU A 240 -32.88 32.54 -43.90
CA LEU A 240 -33.48 32.44 -42.56
C LEU A 240 -34.30 31.14 -42.38
N GLU A 241 -35.02 30.70 -43.43
CA GLU A 241 -35.72 29.41 -43.44
C GLU A 241 -34.74 28.23 -43.33
N THR A 242 -33.61 28.26 -44.05
CA THR A 242 -32.59 27.21 -43.92
C THR A 242 -31.92 27.20 -42.54
N GLU A 243 -31.66 28.37 -41.94
CA GLU A 243 -31.16 28.47 -40.56
C GLU A 243 -32.15 27.85 -39.57
N ALA A 244 -33.44 28.18 -39.70
CA ALA A 244 -34.50 27.64 -38.86
C ALA A 244 -34.67 26.11 -39.04
N GLN A 245 -34.52 25.59 -40.25
CA GLN A 245 -34.52 24.15 -40.53
C GLN A 245 -33.33 23.44 -39.88
N VAL A 246 -32.11 23.97 -40.02
CA VAL A 246 -30.90 23.42 -39.36
C VAL A 246 -31.06 23.45 -37.84
N ARG A 247 -31.62 24.52 -37.28
CA ARG A 247 -31.88 24.64 -35.84
C ARG A 247 -32.92 23.61 -35.35
N LYS A 248 -34.01 23.41 -36.11
CA LYS A 248 -35.01 22.36 -35.83
C LYS A 248 -34.42 20.95 -35.93
N TRP A 249 -33.58 20.68 -36.93
CA TRP A 249 -32.90 19.40 -37.08
C TRP A 249 -31.91 19.11 -35.94
N ALA A 250 -31.18 20.12 -35.47
CA ALA A 250 -30.20 19.98 -34.38
C ALA A 250 -30.85 19.82 -32.99
N TRP A 251 -32.08 20.33 -32.79
CA TRP A 251 -32.74 20.39 -31.48
C TRP A 251 -32.90 19.02 -30.79
N PRO A 252 -33.39 17.95 -31.46
CA PRO A 252 -33.47 16.61 -30.86
C PRO A 252 -32.11 16.04 -30.41
N TYR A 253 -31.04 16.31 -31.15
CA TYR A 253 -29.70 15.83 -30.79
C TYR A 253 -29.12 16.59 -29.59
N ILE A 254 -29.32 17.90 -29.53
CA ILE A 254 -28.93 18.74 -28.38
C ILE A 254 -29.72 18.32 -27.14
N ASP A 255 -31.03 18.11 -27.27
CA ASP A 255 -31.89 17.66 -26.18
C ASP A 255 -31.47 16.28 -25.66
N VAL A 256 -31.27 15.29 -26.53
CA VAL A 256 -30.78 13.94 -26.13
C VAL A 256 -29.41 14.01 -25.43
N VAL A 257 -28.52 14.91 -25.86
CA VAL A 257 -27.25 15.12 -25.14
C VAL A 257 -27.49 15.71 -23.75
N GLN A 258 -28.35 16.71 -23.63
CA GLN A 258 -28.63 17.39 -22.35
C GLN A 258 -29.42 16.54 -21.36
N THR A 259 -30.45 15.81 -21.81
CA THR A 259 -31.39 15.07 -20.97
C THR A 259 -30.93 13.65 -20.67
N LYS A 260 -30.27 12.98 -21.62
CA LYS A 260 -29.87 11.56 -21.49
C LYS A 260 -28.39 11.39 -21.23
N TRP A 261 -27.52 11.97 -22.05
CA TRP A 261 -26.08 11.71 -21.95
C TRP A 261 -25.40 12.45 -20.80
N ILE A 262 -25.71 13.74 -20.56
CA ILE A 262 -25.11 14.48 -19.45
C ILE A 262 -25.38 13.82 -18.07
N PRO A 263 -26.61 13.37 -17.74
CA PRO A 263 -26.85 12.64 -16.48
C PRO A 263 -26.12 11.29 -16.42
N ILE A 264 -26.18 10.47 -17.47
CA ILE A 264 -25.47 9.17 -17.52
C ILE A 264 -23.97 9.36 -17.31
N ILE A 265 -23.36 10.35 -17.97
CA ILE A 265 -21.92 10.65 -17.83
C ILE A 265 -21.62 11.14 -16.40
N LYS A 266 -22.49 11.96 -15.79
CA LYS A 266 -22.32 12.38 -14.40
C LYS A 266 -22.41 11.22 -13.41
N GLU A 267 -23.37 10.31 -13.58
CA GLU A 267 -23.53 9.14 -12.71
C GLU A 267 -22.37 8.16 -12.87
N GLN A 268 -21.96 7.83 -14.10
CA GLN A 268 -20.81 6.97 -14.37
C GLN A 268 -19.49 7.59 -13.89
N TRP A 269 -19.35 8.91 -13.97
CA TRP A 269 -18.19 9.60 -13.40
C TRP A 269 -18.22 9.58 -11.87
N LEU A 270 -19.39 9.79 -11.26
CA LEU A 270 -19.54 9.73 -9.80
C LEU A 270 -19.24 8.33 -9.26
N THR A 271 -19.77 7.27 -9.86
CA THR A 271 -19.48 5.89 -9.44
C THR A 271 -18.02 5.50 -9.68
N PHE A 272 -17.40 5.94 -10.78
CA PHE A 272 -15.98 5.76 -11.02
C PHE A 272 -15.13 6.46 -9.94
N VAL A 273 -15.43 7.72 -9.61
CA VAL A 273 -14.73 8.47 -8.55
C VAL A 273 -14.93 7.80 -7.19
N THR A 274 -16.16 7.41 -6.81
CA THR A 274 -16.45 6.75 -5.54
C THR A 274 -15.74 5.39 -5.41
N ASN A 275 -15.67 4.61 -6.48
CA ASN A 275 -14.93 3.34 -6.48
C ASN A 275 -13.41 3.53 -6.43
N MET A 276 -12.88 4.59 -7.05
CA MET A 276 -11.43 4.87 -7.07
C MET A 276 -10.93 5.62 -5.84
N GLU A 277 -11.80 6.34 -5.13
CA GLU A 277 -11.45 7.08 -3.91
C GLU A 277 -10.75 6.23 -2.83
N PRO A 278 -11.23 5.04 -2.41
CA PRO A 278 -10.51 4.22 -1.43
C PRO A 278 -9.14 3.76 -1.95
N HIS A 279 -9.00 3.45 -3.25
CA HIS A 279 -7.71 3.09 -3.83
C HIS A 279 -6.74 4.28 -3.87
N ALA A 280 -7.23 5.48 -4.19
CA ALA A 280 -6.45 6.71 -4.15
C ALA A 280 -6.02 7.07 -2.72
N GLN A 281 -6.89 6.87 -1.73
CA GLN A 281 -6.56 7.07 -0.31
C GLN A 281 -5.50 6.06 0.17
N ILE A 282 -5.64 4.76 -0.17
CA ILE A 282 -4.64 3.73 0.17
C ILE A 282 -3.28 4.02 -0.51
N LEU A 283 -3.28 4.38 -1.79
CA LEU A 283 -2.06 4.77 -2.50
C LEU A 283 -1.43 6.01 -1.87
N THR A 284 -2.22 7.03 -1.54
CA THR A 284 -1.73 8.26 -0.90
C THR A 284 -1.11 7.94 0.47
N ALA A 285 -1.79 7.13 1.31
CA ALA A 285 -1.27 6.70 2.61
C ALA A 285 0.06 5.95 2.48
N LYS A 286 0.13 4.92 1.61
CA LYS A 286 1.38 4.18 1.34
C LYS A 286 2.48 5.08 0.77
N THR A 287 2.14 6.05 -0.09
CA THR A 287 3.13 6.97 -0.66
C THR A 287 3.68 7.91 0.40
N VAL A 288 2.85 8.38 1.34
CA VAL A 288 3.28 9.18 2.51
C VAL A 288 4.15 8.34 3.44
N GLU A 289 3.78 7.09 3.75
CA GLU A 289 4.61 6.19 4.58
C GLU A 289 5.97 5.90 3.94
N ILE A 290 6.00 5.57 2.64
CA ILE A 290 7.26 5.35 1.88
C ILE A 290 8.08 6.65 1.80
N TYR A 291 7.43 7.80 1.66
CA TYR A 291 8.10 9.09 1.65
C TYR A 291 8.72 9.44 3.02
N ASP A 292 8.00 9.24 4.12
CA ASP A 292 8.55 9.51 5.46
C ASP A 292 9.59 8.47 5.90
N ALA A 293 9.43 7.20 5.49
CA ALA A 293 10.45 6.16 5.68
C ALA A 293 11.73 6.48 4.88
N SER A 294 11.61 6.78 3.59
CA SER A 294 12.76 7.18 2.77
C SER A 294 13.39 8.47 3.26
N LYS A 295 12.60 9.48 3.66
CA LYS A 295 13.10 10.72 4.26
C LYS A 295 13.84 10.48 5.58
N LYS A 296 13.40 9.54 6.43
CA LYS A 296 14.15 9.11 7.62
C LYS A 296 15.49 8.47 7.23
N THR A 297 15.49 7.54 6.27
CA THR A 297 16.70 6.82 5.81
C THR A 297 17.69 7.73 5.08
N LEU A 298 17.22 8.67 4.25
CA LEU A 298 18.07 9.61 3.52
C LEU A 298 18.60 10.76 4.41
N LYS A 299 17.95 11.10 5.52
CA LYS A 299 18.38 12.19 6.41
C LYS A 299 19.88 12.12 6.81
N PRO A 300 20.43 10.98 7.30
CA PRO A 300 21.86 10.87 7.59
C PRO A 300 22.74 10.98 6.33
N HIS A 301 22.31 10.45 5.17
CA HIS A 301 23.07 10.54 3.93
C HIS A 301 23.11 11.96 3.37
N ILE A 302 22.02 12.72 3.46
CA ILE A 302 21.97 14.14 3.05
C ILE A 302 22.90 14.97 3.93
N VAL A 303 22.90 14.74 5.26
CA VAL A 303 23.85 15.41 6.16
C VAL A 303 25.29 15.05 5.81
N ASN A 304 25.59 13.78 5.54
CA ASN A 304 26.94 13.34 5.16
C ASN A 304 27.42 13.95 3.82
N ILE A 305 26.55 13.98 2.80
CA ILE A 305 26.83 14.65 1.53
C ILE A 305 27.06 16.15 1.75
N GLN A 306 26.26 16.79 2.60
CA GLN A 306 26.43 18.21 2.89
C GLN A 306 27.77 18.48 3.60
N THR A 307 28.16 17.68 4.60
CA THR A 307 29.48 17.77 5.23
C THR A 307 30.64 17.47 4.28
N PHE A 308 30.45 16.63 3.26
CA PHE A 308 31.45 16.34 2.24
C PHE A 308 31.58 17.48 1.21
N VAL A 309 30.48 18.17 0.88
CA VAL A 309 30.42 19.21 -0.14
C VAL A 309 30.76 20.60 0.41
N ASP A 310 30.51 20.88 1.69
CA ASP A 310 30.82 22.16 2.35
C ASP A 310 32.29 22.62 2.19
N PRO A 311 33.33 21.76 2.30
CA PRO A 311 34.72 22.13 2.00
C PRO A 311 34.90 22.63 0.56
N TYR A 312 34.32 21.94 -0.43
CA TYR A 312 34.40 22.32 -1.84
C TYR A 312 33.63 23.61 -2.13
N ILE A 313 32.47 23.84 -1.51
CA ILE A 313 31.75 25.12 -1.58
C ILE A 313 32.61 26.25 -0.99
N LYS A 314 33.33 25.99 0.10
CA LYS A 314 34.22 26.97 0.75
C LYS A 314 35.43 27.31 -0.13
N GLU A 315 36.04 26.31 -0.77
CA GLU A 315 37.15 26.48 -1.74
C GLU A 315 36.67 27.23 -3.00
N ALA A 316 35.54 26.80 -3.59
CA ALA A 316 34.94 27.47 -4.75
C ALA A 316 34.54 28.91 -4.43
N LYS A 317 33.98 29.18 -3.24
CA LYS A 317 33.66 30.54 -2.79
C LYS A 317 34.90 31.40 -2.62
N LYS A 318 36.04 30.83 -2.18
CA LYS A 318 37.34 31.52 -2.10
C LYS A 318 37.90 31.86 -3.49
N LEU A 319 37.81 30.94 -4.46
CA LEU A 319 38.23 31.16 -5.85
C LEU A 319 37.33 32.16 -6.59
N MET A 320 36.02 32.08 -6.41
CA MET A 320 35.05 32.93 -7.12
C MET A 320 34.98 34.35 -6.54
N LYS A 321 35.35 34.55 -5.26
CA LYS A 321 35.29 35.87 -4.60
C LYS A 321 36.01 37.00 -5.36
N PRO A 322 37.29 36.89 -5.76
CA PRO A 322 37.96 37.95 -6.53
C PRO A 322 37.28 38.25 -7.87
N TYR A 323 36.78 37.22 -8.57
CA TYR A 323 36.04 37.41 -9.83
C TYR A 323 34.67 38.08 -9.63
N ILE A 324 33.94 37.71 -8.59
CA ILE A 324 32.67 38.35 -8.20
C ILE A 324 32.92 39.80 -7.77
N ASP A 325 33.98 40.08 -7.02
CA ASP A 325 34.35 41.43 -6.60
C ASP A 325 34.80 42.29 -7.79
N GLN A 326 35.54 41.72 -8.75
CA GLN A 326 35.94 42.40 -9.99
C GLN A 326 34.75 42.65 -10.93
N LEU A 327 33.86 41.67 -11.12
CA LEU A 327 32.58 41.86 -11.82
C LEU A 327 31.73 42.92 -11.14
N SER A 328 31.56 42.85 -9.82
CA SER A 328 30.83 43.84 -9.02
C SER A 328 31.41 45.24 -9.21
N LYS A 329 32.73 45.41 -9.12
CA LYS A 329 33.43 46.69 -9.32
C LYS A 329 33.25 47.25 -10.74
N THR A 330 33.32 46.39 -11.74
CA THR A 330 33.20 46.76 -13.17
C THR A 330 31.75 47.07 -13.54
N LEU A 331 30.79 46.26 -13.08
CA LEU A 331 29.38 46.35 -13.44
C LEU A 331 28.61 47.39 -12.60
N LYS A 332 29.08 47.75 -11.39
CA LYS A 332 28.47 48.79 -10.52
C LYS A 332 28.10 50.09 -11.26
N PRO A 333 29.02 50.77 -11.99
CA PRO A 333 28.67 51.99 -12.71
C PRO A 333 27.63 51.75 -13.81
N HIS A 334 27.71 50.65 -14.54
CA HIS A 334 26.76 50.31 -15.62
C HIS A 334 25.37 49.96 -15.08
N LEU A 335 25.29 49.17 -14.00
CA LEU A 335 24.03 48.87 -13.30
C LEU A 335 23.40 50.12 -12.69
N ASN A 336 24.21 51.02 -12.09
CA ASN A 336 23.71 52.29 -11.58
C ASN A 336 23.18 53.18 -12.72
N LYS A 337 23.88 53.27 -13.85
CA LYS A 337 23.45 54.03 -15.03
C LYS A 337 22.17 53.45 -15.64
N ALA A 338 22.07 52.12 -15.75
CA ALA A 338 20.84 51.43 -16.17
C ALA A 338 19.68 51.65 -15.17
N ARG A 339 19.94 51.60 -13.86
CA ARG A 339 18.93 51.86 -12.82
C ARG A 339 18.39 53.29 -12.88
N VAL A 340 19.24 54.28 -13.17
CA VAL A 340 18.83 55.67 -13.41
C VAL A 340 17.98 55.79 -14.69
N PHE A 341 18.43 55.17 -15.79
CA PHE A 341 17.70 55.18 -17.08
C PHE A 341 16.33 54.49 -17.00
N LEU A 342 16.21 53.39 -16.25
CA LEU A 342 14.96 52.64 -16.09
C LEU A 342 14.01 53.23 -15.02
N LYS A 343 14.47 54.18 -14.19
CA LYS A 343 13.68 54.88 -13.16
C LYS A 343 12.39 55.55 -13.69
N PRO A 344 12.37 56.26 -14.83
CA PRO A 344 11.12 56.77 -15.41
C PRO A 344 10.17 55.67 -15.92
N TYR A 345 10.70 54.60 -16.52
CA TYR A 345 9.89 53.49 -17.06
C TYR A 345 9.23 52.67 -15.95
N THR A 346 9.97 52.30 -14.92
CA THR A 346 9.45 51.62 -13.72
C THR A 346 8.40 52.47 -13.00
N LYS A 347 8.59 53.79 -12.88
CA LYS A 347 7.56 54.72 -12.37
C LYS A 347 6.27 54.72 -13.23
N LYS A 348 6.39 54.74 -14.57
CA LYS A 348 5.22 54.66 -15.48
C LYS A 348 4.48 53.32 -15.31
N LEU A 349 5.21 52.21 -15.28
CA LEU A 349 4.65 50.86 -15.16
C LEU A 349 3.95 50.65 -13.81
N LEU A 350 4.57 51.07 -12.70
CA LEU A 350 3.95 51.02 -11.37
C LEU A 350 2.69 51.90 -11.28
N ARG A 351 2.68 53.07 -11.92
CA ARG A 351 1.50 53.96 -12.00
C ARG A 351 0.38 53.33 -12.84
N GLY A 352 0.71 52.62 -13.92
CA GLY A 352 -0.23 51.83 -14.73
C GLY A 352 -0.84 50.68 -13.93
N TYR A 353 0.00 49.85 -13.31
CA TYR A 353 -0.44 48.74 -12.44
C TYR A 353 -1.34 49.24 -11.29
N ARG A 354 -1.00 50.35 -10.64
CA ARG A 354 -1.82 50.94 -9.56
C ARG A 354 -3.19 51.45 -10.06
N ARG A 355 -3.30 51.90 -11.31
CA ARG A 355 -4.59 52.25 -11.95
C ARG A 355 -5.40 50.99 -12.27
N PHE A 356 -4.76 49.99 -12.88
CA PHE A 356 -5.39 48.70 -13.19
C PHE A 356 -5.92 48.01 -11.93
N SER A 357 -5.09 47.82 -10.91
CA SER A 357 -5.47 47.23 -9.62
C SER A 357 -6.69 47.94 -8.98
N LYS A 358 -6.73 49.28 -9.00
CA LYS A 358 -7.90 50.05 -8.53
C LYS A 358 -9.16 49.80 -9.38
N ALA A 359 -9.03 49.69 -10.70
CA ALA A 359 -10.15 49.40 -11.59
C ALA A 359 -10.68 47.96 -11.37
N THR A 360 -9.79 46.98 -11.31
CA THR A 360 -10.12 45.57 -11.03
C THR A 360 -10.79 45.41 -9.66
N LEU A 361 -10.30 46.09 -8.62
CA LEU A 361 -10.92 46.08 -7.30
C LEU A 361 -12.32 46.72 -7.31
N LYS A 362 -12.52 47.82 -8.06
CA LYS A 362 -13.84 48.45 -8.23
C LYS A 362 -14.81 47.54 -8.99
N TYR A 363 -14.34 46.88 -10.05
CA TYR A 363 -15.13 45.94 -10.85
C TYR A 363 -15.50 44.70 -10.03
N HIS A 364 -14.54 44.07 -9.34
CA HIS A 364 -14.79 42.92 -8.48
C HIS A 364 -15.80 43.23 -7.36
N ARG A 365 -15.71 44.41 -6.72
CA ARG A 365 -16.70 44.86 -5.73
C ARG A 365 -18.11 45.03 -6.33
N ARG A 366 -18.22 45.60 -7.54
CA ARG A 366 -19.52 45.74 -8.23
C ARG A 366 -20.10 44.37 -8.58
N VAL A 367 -19.34 43.51 -9.26
CA VAL A 367 -19.79 42.14 -9.60
C VAL A 367 -20.16 41.33 -8.36
N ARG A 368 -19.41 41.46 -7.25
CA ARG A 368 -19.75 40.80 -5.99
C ARG A 368 -21.05 41.33 -5.37
N ALA A 369 -21.33 42.62 -5.50
CA ALA A 369 -22.60 43.22 -5.06
C ALA A 369 -23.77 42.74 -5.94
N ASP A 370 -23.63 42.83 -7.27
CA ASP A 370 -24.64 42.42 -8.25
C ASP A 370 -25.00 40.93 -8.08
N ILE A 371 -23.98 40.06 -7.92
CA ILE A 371 -24.18 38.63 -7.64
C ILE A 371 -24.87 38.42 -6.29
N HIS A 372 -24.44 39.10 -5.21
CA HIS A 372 -25.08 38.95 -3.90
C HIS A 372 -26.56 39.41 -3.93
N GLU A 373 -26.87 40.45 -4.71
CA GLU A 373 -28.25 40.89 -4.91
C GLU A 373 -29.08 39.86 -5.72
N MET A 374 -28.54 39.33 -6.82
CA MET A 374 -29.19 38.24 -7.57
C MET A 374 -29.43 37.00 -6.72
N LEU A 375 -28.47 36.61 -5.86
CA LEU A 375 -28.62 35.49 -4.93
C LEU A 375 -29.68 35.77 -3.85
N LYS A 376 -29.87 37.02 -3.42
CA LYS A 376 -30.92 37.39 -2.46
C LYS A 376 -32.33 37.35 -3.05
N ARG A 377 -32.46 37.62 -4.35
CA ARG A 377 -33.76 37.74 -5.05
C ARG A 377 -34.43 36.41 -5.40
N ASN A 378 -33.71 35.28 -5.38
CA ASN A 378 -34.23 33.96 -5.73
C ASN A 378 -34.26 33.05 -4.49
N GLU A 379 -35.40 32.44 -4.21
CA GLU A 379 -35.65 31.63 -3.01
C GLU A 379 -34.67 30.45 -2.89
N PHE A 380 -34.32 29.81 -4.01
CA PHE A 380 -33.39 28.68 -4.05
C PHE A 380 -31.92 29.06 -3.79
N THR A 381 -31.54 30.32 -4.03
CA THR A 381 -30.15 30.78 -3.89
C THR A 381 -29.92 31.71 -2.68
N ARG A 382 -31.00 32.19 -2.05
CA ARG A 382 -30.99 33.01 -0.84
C ARG A 382 -30.16 32.45 0.33
N PRO A 383 -30.10 31.14 0.63
CA PRO A 383 -29.26 30.60 1.70
C PRO A 383 -27.76 30.84 1.46
N PHE A 384 -27.31 30.80 0.21
CA PHE A 384 -25.90 31.01 -0.16
C PHE A 384 -25.48 32.49 -0.03
N ALA A 385 -26.41 33.43 -0.13
CA ALA A 385 -26.10 34.85 0.09
C ALA A 385 -25.66 35.13 1.54
N ILE A 386 -26.24 34.40 2.50
CA ILE A 386 -25.98 34.58 3.94
C ILE A 386 -24.64 33.91 4.32
N LYS A 387 -24.45 32.64 3.94
CA LYS A 387 -23.25 31.86 4.30
C LYS A 387 -21.93 32.45 3.76
N ASN A 388 -21.98 33.15 2.63
CA ASN A 388 -20.80 33.78 2.01
C ASN A 388 -20.29 35.06 2.71
N GLN A 389 -20.90 35.48 3.82
CA GLN A 389 -20.52 36.70 4.53
C GLN A 389 -19.61 36.46 5.76
N GLU A 390 -19.55 35.22 6.28
CA GLU A 390 -18.74 34.89 7.47
C GLU A 390 -17.37 34.26 7.11
N ASP A 391 -17.28 33.42 6.07
CA ASP A 391 -16.10 32.58 5.79
C ASP A 391 -15.30 32.98 4.52
N VAL A 392 -14.99 34.27 4.31
CA VAL A 392 -14.00 34.67 3.30
C VAL A 392 -12.96 35.63 3.90
N PRO A 393 -11.75 35.14 4.24
CA PRO A 393 -10.64 36.00 4.59
C PRO A 393 -10.36 36.95 3.41
N VAL A 394 -10.65 38.24 3.61
CA VAL A 394 -10.13 39.28 2.72
C VAL A 394 -8.63 39.33 2.95
N LEU A 395 -7.87 38.59 2.13
CA LEU A 395 -6.42 38.66 2.13
C LEU A 395 -6.03 40.14 2.06
N PRO A 396 -5.37 40.69 3.10
CA PRO A 396 -4.97 42.07 3.08
C PRO A 396 -3.92 42.19 1.98
N ILE A 397 -4.28 42.87 0.88
CA ILE A 397 -3.30 43.36 -0.08
C ILE A 397 -2.43 44.34 0.70
N GLN A 398 -1.31 43.84 1.21
CA GLN A 398 -0.43 44.58 2.10
C GLN A 398 -0.10 45.91 1.44
N THR A 399 -0.40 46.97 2.19
CA THR A 399 -0.23 48.34 1.74
C THR A 399 1.22 48.53 1.32
N ILE A 400 1.46 48.77 0.02
CA ILE A 400 2.76 49.28 -0.45
C ILE A 400 2.86 50.73 0.02
N GLN A 401 3.24 50.87 1.28
CA GLN A 401 3.67 52.10 1.92
C GLN A 401 5.18 51.95 2.19
N ASP A 402 5.88 53.08 2.06
CA ASP A 402 7.32 53.26 2.27
C ASP A 402 8.25 52.51 1.30
N VAL A 403 8.34 53.07 0.09
CA VAL A 403 9.65 53.18 -0.59
C VAL A 403 10.21 54.56 -0.27
N GLY A 404 10.86 54.66 0.88
CA GLY A 404 11.73 55.80 1.22
C GLY A 404 12.88 55.94 0.23
N GLN A 405 13.49 57.12 0.16
CA GLN A 405 14.59 57.41 -0.77
C GLN A 405 15.93 56.81 -0.33
N ASP A 406 16.01 55.49 -0.15
CA ASP A 406 17.30 54.79 -0.14
C ASP A 406 17.18 53.37 -0.69
N GLY A 407 18.07 53.04 -1.63
CA GLY A 407 17.88 51.96 -2.61
C GLY A 407 18.18 50.55 -2.14
N CYS A 408 17.87 50.19 -0.88
CA CYS A 408 18.16 48.88 -0.28
C CYS A 408 16.89 48.05 -0.09
N ILE A 409 16.82 46.87 -0.72
CA ILE A 409 15.72 45.93 -0.50
C ILE A 409 15.97 45.21 0.83
N LYS A 410 15.28 45.63 1.90
CA LYS A 410 15.12 44.80 3.09
C LYS A 410 14.10 43.70 2.79
N THR A 411 14.58 42.53 2.42
CA THR A 411 13.77 41.31 2.51
C THR A 411 13.41 41.09 3.97
N ARG A 412 12.12 41.23 4.30
CA ARG A 412 11.61 40.85 5.61
C ARG A 412 11.60 39.32 5.66
N GLN A 413 12.69 38.73 6.15
CA GLN A 413 12.70 37.31 6.49
C GLN A 413 11.61 37.07 7.54
N THR A 414 10.68 36.19 7.23
CA THR A 414 9.84 35.53 8.23
C THR A 414 10.74 34.65 9.09
N PRO A 415 10.76 34.78 10.42
CA PRO A 415 11.45 33.82 11.28
C PRO A 415 10.76 32.45 11.15
N GLN A 416 11.47 31.48 10.59
CA GLN A 416 11.17 30.07 10.81
C GLN A 416 12.04 29.59 11.97
N ASP A 417 11.63 29.96 13.20
CA ASP A 417 12.32 29.51 14.39
C ASP A 417 11.94 28.06 14.73
N SER A 418 12.73 27.18 14.12
CA SER A 418 13.24 25.93 14.68
C SER A 418 12.95 25.70 16.16
N TYR A 419 12.04 24.75 16.45
CA TYR A 419 12.08 24.02 17.72
C TYR A 419 13.26 23.04 17.70
N TYR A 420 14.22 23.21 18.62
CA TYR A 420 14.71 22.16 19.54
C TYR A 420 15.91 22.66 20.38
N SER A 421 15.97 22.19 21.64
CA SER A 421 17.10 22.26 22.59
C SER A 421 17.42 23.62 23.26
N VAL A 422 17.83 23.71 24.54
CA VAL A 422 17.58 22.92 25.79
C VAL A 422 18.21 23.71 26.98
N LEU A 423 17.92 23.34 28.24
CA LEU A 423 18.44 23.91 29.52
C LEU A 423 17.84 25.26 29.98
N LEU A 424 17.77 25.61 31.29
CA LEU A 424 17.64 24.84 32.56
C LEU A 424 17.44 25.90 33.69
N SER A 425 16.61 25.62 34.72
CA SER A 425 16.57 26.35 36.01
C SER A 425 16.19 27.85 35.98
N ASP A 426 15.62 28.48 37.02
CA ASP A 426 14.99 28.01 38.27
C ASP A 426 14.12 29.17 38.85
N LYS A 427 13.14 28.85 39.71
CA LYS A 427 12.66 29.69 40.86
C LYS A 427 12.21 31.16 40.60
N ILE A 428 10.97 31.59 40.88
CA ILE A 428 10.38 31.72 42.24
C ILE A 428 8.87 32.08 42.18
N VAL A 429 8.06 31.37 42.98
CA VAL A 429 6.89 31.78 43.81
C VAL A 429 5.93 32.90 43.34
N GLU A 430 4.67 32.50 43.05
CA GLU A 430 3.36 32.94 43.65
C GLU A 430 3.18 34.30 44.39
N PRO A 431 1.92 34.76 44.65
CA PRO A 431 0.66 34.62 43.90
C PRO A 431 -0.24 35.91 43.94
N ALA A 432 -1.51 35.74 43.55
CA ALA A 432 -2.71 36.45 44.03
C ALA A 432 -2.96 37.94 43.68
N ALA A 433 -4.12 38.19 43.05
CA ALA A 433 -5.22 38.93 43.69
C ALA A 433 -6.52 38.79 42.88
N GLU A 434 -7.60 38.32 43.50
CA GLU A 434 -8.96 38.48 42.99
C GLU A 434 -9.40 39.94 43.11
N HIS A 435 -10.22 40.45 42.18
CA HIS A 435 -11.45 41.11 42.64
C HIS A 435 -12.58 41.19 41.61
N ASN A 436 -13.79 41.00 42.14
CA ASN A 436 -15.10 41.09 41.49
C ASN A 436 -15.38 42.47 40.87
N GLY A 437 -16.22 42.55 39.82
CA GLY A 437 -16.44 43.86 39.17
C GLY A 437 -17.66 44.11 38.26
N ARG A 438 -18.72 43.29 38.29
CA ARG A 438 -20.12 43.64 37.90
C ARG A 438 -20.39 44.28 36.51
N LEU A 439 -21.24 43.58 35.73
CA LEU A 439 -22.03 44.09 34.60
C LEU A 439 -22.57 45.53 34.77
N VAL A 440 -22.46 46.34 33.72
CA VAL A 440 -23.47 47.36 33.37
C VAL A 440 -23.83 47.22 31.90
N MET A 441 -25.08 46.83 31.64
CA MET A 441 -25.70 46.93 30.32
C MET A 441 -25.97 48.41 30.01
N VAL A 442 -25.53 48.90 28.86
CA VAL A 442 -26.06 50.15 28.29
C VAL A 442 -26.61 49.87 26.90
N GLU A 443 -27.90 49.59 26.91
CA GLU A 443 -28.78 49.65 25.75
C GLU A 443 -28.75 51.07 25.15
N ARG A 444 -28.51 51.20 23.84
CA ARG A 444 -28.79 52.44 23.11
C ARG A 444 -29.53 52.17 21.81
N SER A 445 -30.82 52.45 21.86
CA SER A 445 -31.73 52.44 20.74
C SER A 445 -31.40 53.52 19.70
N LYS A 446 -31.60 53.15 18.44
CA LYS A 446 -32.17 53.94 17.32
C LYS A 446 -31.86 55.45 17.27
N LEU A 447 -31.18 55.84 16.18
CA LEU A 447 -31.76 56.66 15.12
C LEU A 447 -31.18 56.24 13.76
#